data_AF-A0A497P303-F1
#
_entry.id   AF-A0A497P303-F1
#
_cell.length_a   1.000
_cell.length_b   1.000
_cell.length_c   1.000
_cell.angle_alpha   90.00
_cell.angle_beta   90.00
_cell.angle_gamma   90.00
#
_symmetry.space_group_name_H-M   'P 1'
#
loop_
_entity.id
_entity.type
_entity.pdbx_description
1 polymer ?
#
loop_
_entity_poly.entity_id
_entity_poly.type
_entity_poly.pdbx_seq_one_letter_code
_entity_poly.pdbx_strand_id
1 'polypeptide(L)'
;MIQIYDTDYNEYVDLIGTAHFTKRSLNDAYEAIKSWKPKDVALELDWRRFTQLNTACIHCPREQSCKGICEFIGATQALGNTNANIWLIDMTEKEIRYRMRQRMTPFERSRRHIPLRYFTDENPVQLWEQGFKEQVINNSKRQIETGRKYFPSVWGVLIDERNALMAARLASITSKALDAGKEPNILTFVGAAHVEGIKNLLHHPLQIRDYLRTFNLHYTDPTLIRRVAVKEPTTPG
;
A
#
# COMPACT_ATOMS: atom_id res chain seq x y z
N MET A 1 5.93 -20.30 9.92
CA MET A 1 4.53 -19.95 10.27
C MET A 1 4.51 -18.49 10.67
N ILE A 2 3.52 -17.70 10.25
CA ILE A 2 3.47 -16.29 10.62
C ILE A 2 3.09 -16.12 12.10
N GLN A 3 3.90 -15.38 12.85
CA GLN A 3 3.57 -14.93 14.20
C GLN A 3 2.60 -13.75 14.11
N ILE A 4 1.43 -13.94 14.68
CA ILE A 4 0.35 -12.96 14.80
C ILE A 4 -0.19 -13.17 16.21
N TYR A 5 -0.20 -12.09 16.99
CA TYR A 5 -0.74 -12.00 18.33
C TYR A 5 -2.18 -11.51 18.27
N ASP A 6 -2.96 -11.87 19.29
CA ASP A 6 -4.33 -11.40 19.44
C ASP A 6 -4.35 -10.03 20.13
N THR A 7 -3.91 -9.01 19.39
CA THR A 7 -3.81 -7.61 19.84
C THR A 7 -4.24 -6.67 18.73
N ASP A 8 -4.75 -5.49 19.07
CA ASP A 8 -5.05 -4.48 18.07
C ASP A 8 -3.76 -3.88 17.51
N TYR A 9 -3.39 -4.26 16.29
CA TYR A 9 -2.19 -3.74 15.64
C TYR A 9 -2.34 -2.29 15.17
N ASN A 10 -3.55 -1.72 15.17
CA ASN A 10 -3.74 -0.30 14.82
C ASN A 10 -3.10 0.64 15.83
N GLU A 11 -2.79 0.17 17.05
CA GLU A 11 -2.01 0.95 18.03
C GLU A 11 -0.58 1.24 17.59
N TYR A 12 -0.07 0.48 16.61
CA TYR A 12 1.33 0.54 16.15
C TYR A 12 1.47 0.90 14.67
N VAL A 13 0.35 0.97 13.94
CA VAL A 13 0.33 1.09 12.48
C VAL A 13 -0.64 2.18 12.05
N ASP A 14 -0.08 3.24 11.45
CA ASP A 14 -0.85 4.35 10.92
C ASP A 14 -0.95 4.25 9.40
N LEU A 15 -2.17 4.10 8.90
CA LEU A 15 -2.45 3.97 7.47
C LEU A 15 -2.88 5.30 6.85
N ILE A 16 -2.14 5.74 5.84
CA ILE A 16 -2.47 6.86 4.97
C ILE A 16 -2.95 6.32 3.62
N GLY A 17 -4.25 6.54 3.35
CA GLY A 17 -4.86 6.25 2.06
C GLY A 17 -4.55 7.33 1.03
N THR A 18 -4.15 6.91 -0.17
CA THR A 18 -3.84 7.81 -1.28
C THR A 18 -4.57 7.40 -2.56
N ALA A 19 -4.82 8.37 -3.45
CA ALA A 19 -5.21 8.10 -4.82
C ALA A 19 -3.99 8.37 -5.71
N HIS A 20 -3.35 7.29 -6.21
CA HIS A 20 -2.23 7.30 -7.18
C HIS A 20 -1.32 8.54 -7.07
N PHE A 21 -0.37 8.56 -6.11
CA PHE A 21 0.34 9.77 -5.61
C PHE A 21 0.29 11.00 -6.54
N THR A 22 -0.82 11.71 -6.39
CA THR A 22 -1.03 13.08 -6.81
C THR A 22 -0.07 14.02 -6.10
N LYS A 23 0.12 15.24 -6.60
CA LYS A 23 0.84 16.31 -5.90
C LYS A 23 0.28 16.51 -4.50
N ARG A 24 -1.03 16.48 -4.33
CA ARG A 24 -1.65 16.52 -2.99
C ARG A 24 -1.26 15.31 -2.11
N SER A 25 -1.29 14.09 -2.64
CA SER A 25 -0.88 12.90 -1.87
C SER A 25 0.61 12.93 -1.50
N LEU A 26 1.46 13.48 -2.38
CA LEU A 26 2.87 13.75 -2.08
C LEU A 26 2.96 14.68 -0.87
N ASN A 27 2.32 15.84 -0.92
CA ASN A 27 2.34 16.78 0.21
C ASN A 27 1.85 16.14 1.52
N ASP A 28 0.74 15.39 1.48
CA ASP A 28 0.22 14.67 2.64
C ASP A 28 1.28 13.70 3.21
N ALA A 29 1.99 12.97 2.35
CA ALA A 29 3.07 12.06 2.76
C ALA A 29 4.29 12.80 3.33
N TYR A 30 4.68 13.92 2.71
CA TYR A 30 5.78 14.76 3.19
C TYR A 30 5.49 15.34 4.58
N GLU A 31 4.28 15.88 4.78
CA GLU A 31 3.87 16.43 6.06
C GLU A 31 3.76 15.35 7.13
N ALA A 32 3.16 14.19 6.81
CA ALA A 32 3.10 13.06 7.73
C ALA A 32 4.49 12.60 8.17
N ILE A 33 5.42 12.40 7.23
CA ILE A 33 6.78 11.96 7.54
C ILE A 33 7.56 13.01 8.35
N LYS A 34 7.44 14.30 8.01
CA LYS A 34 8.10 15.38 8.77
C LYS A 34 7.59 15.49 10.19
N SER A 35 6.28 15.37 10.37
CA SER A 35 5.64 15.47 11.68
C SER A 35 5.93 14.24 12.55
N TRP A 36 5.81 13.04 11.98
CA TRP A 36 5.89 11.78 12.73
C TRP A 36 7.31 11.25 12.89
N LYS A 37 8.22 11.58 11.96
CA LYS A 37 9.61 11.09 11.91
C LYS A 37 9.71 9.56 12.12
N PRO A 38 8.98 8.76 11.33
CA PRO A 38 8.91 7.33 11.53
C PRO A 38 10.27 6.66 11.26
N LYS A 39 10.58 5.61 12.02
CA LYS A 39 11.72 4.72 11.77
C LYS A 39 11.38 3.59 10.81
N ASP A 40 10.09 3.29 10.66
CA ASP A 40 9.57 2.24 9.79
C ASP A 40 8.47 2.82 8.92
N VAL A 41 8.64 2.74 7.60
CA VAL A 41 7.65 3.16 6.60
C VAL A 41 7.26 1.97 5.75
N ALA A 42 5.97 1.67 5.63
CA ALA A 42 5.46 0.60 4.78
C ALA A 42 4.74 1.14 3.54
N LEU A 43 4.94 0.51 2.39
CA LEU A 43 4.41 0.96 1.09
C LEU A 43 3.68 -0.18 0.38
N GLU A 44 2.52 0.11 -0.21
CA GLU A 44 1.79 -0.77 -1.14
C GLU A 44 2.54 -0.91 -2.48
N LEU A 45 3.76 -1.45 -2.41
CA LEU A 45 4.59 -1.77 -3.56
C LEU A 45 5.19 -3.17 -3.37
N ASP A 46 5.58 -3.76 -4.50
CA ASP A 46 6.54 -4.86 -4.53
C ASP A 46 7.91 -4.34 -5.01
N TRP A 47 8.94 -5.17 -4.86
CA TRP A 47 10.31 -4.81 -5.24
C TRP A 47 10.45 -4.31 -6.68
N ARG A 48 9.80 -4.95 -7.65
CA ARG A 48 9.91 -4.57 -9.06
C ARG A 48 9.29 -3.21 -9.29
N ARG A 49 8.07 -2.97 -8.80
CA ARG A 49 7.43 -1.65 -8.93
C ARG A 49 8.22 -0.57 -8.19
N PHE A 50 8.72 -0.88 -6.99
CA PHE A 50 9.57 0.03 -6.24
C PHE A 50 10.81 0.44 -7.05
N THR A 51 11.57 -0.51 -7.59
CA THR A 51 12.78 -0.19 -8.37
C THR A 51 12.47 0.64 -9.61
N GLN A 52 11.40 0.32 -10.34
CA GLN A 52 10.99 1.04 -11.53
C GLN A 52 10.61 2.50 -11.23
N LEU A 53 9.75 2.70 -10.22
CA LEU A 53 9.32 4.03 -9.81
C LEU A 53 10.47 4.83 -9.20
N ASN A 54 11.31 4.20 -8.36
CA ASN A 54 12.44 4.87 -7.73
C ASN A 54 13.45 5.40 -8.75
N THR A 55 13.62 4.72 -9.90
CA THR A 55 14.42 5.22 -11.01
C THR A 55 13.69 6.27 -11.85
N ALA A 56 12.41 6.06 -12.18
CA ALA A 56 11.64 6.98 -13.02
C ALA A 56 11.36 8.33 -12.35
N CYS A 57 11.30 8.37 -11.01
CA CYS A 57 10.82 9.50 -10.22
C CYS A 57 11.92 10.35 -9.58
N ILE A 58 13.20 10.10 -9.91
CA ILE A 58 14.36 10.77 -9.30
C ILE A 58 14.28 12.29 -9.43
N HIS A 59 13.79 12.80 -10.57
CA HIS A 59 13.74 14.23 -10.86
C HIS A 59 12.43 14.91 -10.45
N CYS A 60 11.42 14.15 -10.01
CA CYS A 60 10.10 14.70 -9.70
C CYS A 60 10.06 15.70 -8.54
N PRO A 61 10.90 15.63 -7.49
CA PRO A 61 10.94 16.67 -6.45
C PRO A 61 11.53 18.00 -6.91
N ARG A 62 12.28 18.03 -8.03
CA ARG A 62 12.96 19.22 -8.55
C ARG A 62 12.19 19.90 -9.67
N GLU A 63 11.31 19.18 -10.36
CA GLU A 63 10.42 19.74 -11.39
C GLU A 63 9.04 20.07 -10.80
N GLN A 64 8.46 21.20 -11.19
CA GLN A 64 7.08 21.57 -10.80
C GLN A 64 6.03 20.58 -11.33
N SER A 65 6.40 19.71 -12.29
CA SER A 65 5.58 18.66 -12.87
C SER A 65 6.34 17.36 -13.00
N CYS A 66 5.82 16.29 -12.40
CA CYS A 66 6.31 14.94 -12.61
C CYS A 66 5.64 14.34 -13.86
N LYS A 67 6.40 13.91 -14.86
CA LYS A 67 5.86 13.39 -16.13
C LYS A 67 5.22 12.00 -16.02
N GLY A 68 5.31 11.34 -14.85
CA GLY A 68 4.79 9.99 -14.60
C GLY A 68 4.10 9.87 -13.24
N ILE A 69 3.38 8.77 -13.04
CA ILE A 69 2.75 8.43 -11.75
C ILE A 69 3.86 7.91 -10.84
N CYS A 70 4.21 8.68 -9.80
CA CYS A 70 5.31 8.32 -8.90
C CYS A 70 4.91 7.56 -7.63
N GLU A 71 3.62 7.27 -7.47
CA GLU A 71 3.01 6.48 -6.41
C GLU A 71 3.76 6.61 -5.06
N PHE A 72 3.87 5.51 -4.32
CA PHE A 72 4.37 5.46 -2.96
C PHE A 72 5.86 5.83 -2.81
N ILE A 73 6.60 6.08 -3.90
CA ILE A 73 8.02 6.51 -3.83
C ILE A 73 8.17 7.91 -3.26
N GLY A 74 7.16 8.77 -3.41
CA GLY A 74 7.15 10.10 -2.81
C GLY A 74 7.39 10.09 -1.29
N ALA A 75 6.78 9.12 -0.59
CA ALA A 75 7.02 8.92 0.84
C ALA A 75 8.50 8.60 1.13
N THR A 76 9.15 7.81 0.28
CA THR A 76 10.58 7.55 0.47
C THR A 76 11.45 8.77 0.20
N GLN A 77 11.06 9.65 -0.71
CA GLN A 77 11.78 10.90 -0.94
C GLN A 77 11.65 11.84 0.27
N ALA A 78 10.46 11.90 0.87
CA ALA A 78 10.17 12.69 2.06
C ALA A 78 11.00 12.32 3.29
N LEU A 79 11.43 11.06 3.41
CA LEU A 79 12.34 10.63 4.49
C LEU A 79 13.67 11.39 4.47
N GLY A 80 14.15 11.86 3.31
CA GLY A 80 15.43 12.56 3.21
C GLY A 80 16.62 11.72 3.70
N ASN A 81 17.61 12.38 4.30
CA ASN A 81 18.82 11.76 4.85
C ASN A 81 18.61 11.28 6.30
N THR A 82 17.75 10.28 6.49
CA THR A 82 17.44 9.69 7.79
C THR A 82 17.66 8.18 7.78
N ASN A 83 17.96 7.62 8.96
CA ASN A 83 17.92 6.18 9.17
C ASN A 83 16.46 5.72 9.23
N ALA A 84 16.03 4.95 8.24
CA ALA A 84 14.68 4.42 8.20
C ALA A 84 14.64 3.07 7.50
N ASN A 85 13.75 2.20 7.95
CA ASN A 85 13.36 0.98 7.27
C ASN A 85 12.20 1.29 6.33
N ILE A 86 12.31 0.86 5.07
CA ILE A 86 11.23 0.92 4.10
C ILE A 86 10.78 -0.53 3.83
N TRP A 87 9.52 -0.81 4.11
CA TRP A 87 8.89 -2.12 3.98
C TRP A 87 7.98 -2.14 2.75
N LEU A 88 8.27 -3.02 1.79
CA LEU A 88 7.39 -3.24 0.65
C LEU A 88 6.43 -4.38 0.99
N ILE A 89 5.14 -4.06 1.11
CA ILE A 89 4.14 -4.95 1.72
C ILE A 89 3.16 -5.54 0.71
N ASP A 90 3.19 -5.16 -0.57
CA ASP A 90 2.21 -5.61 -1.56
C ASP A 90 2.65 -6.89 -2.31
N MET A 91 1.65 -7.54 -2.89
CA MET A 91 1.80 -8.66 -3.81
C MET A 91 2.50 -8.21 -5.09
N THR A 92 3.26 -9.11 -5.73
CA THR A 92 3.84 -8.81 -7.03
C THR A 92 2.75 -8.73 -8.11
N GLU A 93 2.90 -7.84 -9.10
CA GLU A 93 1.95 -7.79 -10.21
C GLU A 93 1.80 -9.14 -10.95
N LYS A 94 2.89 -9.92 -11.04
CA LYS A 94 2.88 -11.24 -11.67
C LYS A 94 1.96 -12.19 -10.90
N GLU A 95 2.04 -12.15 -9.58
CA GLU A 95 1.20 -12.95 -8.69
C GLU A 95 -0.25 -12.48 -8.74
N ILE A 96 -0.52 -11.17 -8.66
CA ILE A 96 -1.88 -10.60 -8.82
C ILE A 96 -2.50 -11.11 -10.13
N ARG A 97 -1.79 -10.96 -11.26
CA ARG A 97 -2.26 -11.43 -12.58
C ARG A 97 -2.44 -12.94 -12.64
N TYR A 98 -1.56 -13.71 -12.01
CA TYR A 98 -1.67 -15.16 -11.95
C TYR A 98 -2.93 -15.57 -11.17
N ARG A 99 -3.13 -14.99 -9.99
CA ARG A 99 -4.26 -15.29 -9.11
C ARG A 99 -5.59 -14.89 -9.73
N MET A 100 -5.67 -13.73 -10.38
CA MET A 100 -6.84 -13.34 -11.18
C MET A 100 -7.17 -14.39 -12.24
N ARG A 101 -6.18 -14.89 -12.99
CA ARG A 101 -6.42 -15.94 -14.02
C ARG A 101 -6.90 -17.26 -13.44
N GLN A 102 -6.35 -17.66 -12.29
CA GLN A 102 -6.72 -18.90 -11.60
C GLN A 102 -8.12 -18.82 -10.98
N ARG A 103 -8.49 -17.66 -10.43
CA ARG A 103 -9.77 -17.47 -9.73
C ARG A 103 -10.94 -17.18 -10.67
N MET A 104 -10.69 -16.55 -11.83
CA MET A 104 -11.74 -16.19 -12.78
C MET A 104 -12.54 -17.41 -13.27
N THR A 105 -13.83 -17.38 -13.00
CA THR A 105 -14.81 -18.37 -13.46
C THR A 105 -15.06 -18.26 -14.98
N PRO A 106 -15.56 -19.32 -15.65
CA PRO A 106 -15.95 -19.24 -17.06
C PRO A 106 -16.96 -18.12 -17.38
N PHE A 107 -17.85 -17.83 -16.43
CA PHE A 107 -18.86 -16.77 -16.54
C PHE A 107 -18.25 -15.37 -16.51
N GLU A 108 -17.29 -15.11 -15.61
CA GLU A 108 -16.54 -13.86 -15.60
C GLU A 108 -15.71 -13.69 -16.88
N ARG A 109 -15.18 -14.80 -17.41
CA ARG A 109 -14.41 -14.80 -18.65
C ARG A 109 -15.26 -14.43 -19.87
N SER A 110 -16.55 -14.81 -19.93
CA SER A 110 -17.43 -14.44 -21.05
C SER A 110 -17.87 -12.97 -20.99
N ARG A 111 -17.85 -12.37 -19.80
CA ARG A 111 -18.14 -10.94 -19.57
C ARG A 111 -16.97 -10.01 -19.84
N ARG A 112 -15.83 -10.50 -20.36
CA ARG A 112 -14.63 -9.69 -20.67
C ARG A 112 -14.88 -8.53 -21.64
N HIS A 113 -15.99 -8.56 -22.37
CA HIS A 113 -16.41 -7.46 -23.26
C HIS A 113 -17.03 -6.28 -22.52
N ILE A 114 -17.40 -6.42 -21.23
CA ILE A 114 -17.85 -5.30 -20.39
C ILE A 114 -16.60 -4.48 -20.02
N PRO A 115 -16.46 -3.24 -20.53
CA PRO A 115 -15.28 -2.46 -20.22
C PRO A 115 -15.29 -2.04 -18.76
N LEU A 116 -14.23 -2.35 -18.01
CA LEU A 116 -14.01 -1.83 -16.64
C LEU A 116 -14.04 -0.28 -16.59
N ARG A 117 -13.85 0.37 -17.73
CA ARG A 117 -13.92 1.82 -17.91
C ARG A 117 -15.33 2.41 -17.76
N TYR A 118 -16.39 1.59 -17.80
CA TYR A 118 -17.78 2.02 -17.52
C TYR A 118 -18.07 2.26 -16.02
N PHE A 119 -17.10 2.02 -15.13
CA PHE A 119 -17.29 2.23 -13.70
C PHE A 119 -16.75 3.58 -13.18
N THR A 120 -16.25 4.45 -14.07
CA THR A 120 -15.72 5.77 -13.71
C THR A 120 -15.94 6.77 -14.85
N ASP A 121 -16.90 7.68 -14.72
CA ASP A 121 -17.04 8.82 -15.66
C ASP A 121 -16.07 9.97 -15.32
N GLU A 122 -15.57 10.04 -14.08
CA GLU A 122 -14.72 11.12 -13.58
C GLU A 122 -13.27 10.65 -13.33
N ASN A 123 -12.29 11.53 -13.59
CA ASN A 123 -10.88 11.25 -13.35
C ASN A 123 -10.55 11.35 -11.83
N PRO A 124 -10.27 10.23 -11.13
CA PRO A 124 -10.07 10.24 -9.68
C PRO A 124 -8.82 11.03 -9.26
N VAL A 125 -7.79 11.08 -10.12
CA VAL A 125 -6.56 11.85 -9.87
C VAL A 125 -6.89 13.34 -9.82
N GLN A 126 -7.67 13.83 -10.79
CA GLN A 126 -8.05 15.24 -10.86
C GLN A 126 -8.93 15.68 -9.68
N LEU A 127 -9.94 14.88 -9.33
CA LEU A 127 -10.80 15.15 -8.17
C LEU A 127 -10.00 15.18 -6.86
N TRP A 128 -9.03 14.28 -6.71
CA TRP A 128 -8.16 14.26 -5.54
C TRP A 128 -7.29 15.51 -5.45
N GLU A 129 -6.73 15.98 -6.56
CA GLU A 129 -5.96 17.23 -6.60
C GLU A 129 -6.81 18.44 -6.19
N GLN A 130 -8.05 18.50 -6.67
CA GLN A 130 -9.03 19.53 -6.33
C GLN A 130 -9.50 19.47 -4.86
N GLY A 131 -9.13 18.42 -4.12
CA GLY A 131 -9.46 18.27 -2.70
C GLY A 131 -10.75 17.50 -2.42
N PHE A 132 -11.40 16.96 -3.45
CA PHE A 132 -12.63 16.15 -3.32
C PHE A 132 -12.32 14.70 -2.89
N LYS A 133 -11.56 14.54 -1.79
CA LYS A 133 -11.09 13.24 -1.30
C LYS A 133 -12.26 12.28 -1.00
N GLU A 134 -13.28 12.77 -0.30
CA GLU A 134 -14.46 11.96 0.04
C GLU A 134 -15.20 11.47 -1.21
N GLN A 135 -15.34 12.31 -2.23
CA GLN A 135 -15.96 11.91 -3.49
C GLN A 135 -15.15 10.82 -4.19
N VAL A 136 -13.82 10.93 -4.23
CA VAL A 136 -12.96 9.88 -4.81
C VAL A 136 -13.09 8.57 -4.04
N ILE A 137 -13.11 8.63 -2.70
CA ILE A 137 -13.31 7.45 -1.85
C ILE A 137 -14.68 6.81 -2.12
N ASN A 138 -15.74 7.61 -2.17
CA ASN A 138 -17.10 7.14 -2.44
C ASN A 138 -17.23 6.54 -3.85
N ASN A 139 -16.62 7.16 -4.86
CA ASN A 139 -16.55 6.64 -6.21
C ASN A 139 -15.81 5.29 -6.26
N SER A 140 -14.69 5.19 -5.52
CA SER A 140 -13.94 3.94 -5.38
C SER A 140 -14.79 2.84 -4.72
N LYS A 141 -15.54 3.15 -3.67
CA LYS A 141 -16.46 2.20 -3.02
C LYS A 141 -17.51 1.67 -4.01
N ARG A 142 -18.20 2.56 -4.74
CA ARG A 142 -19.18 2.18 -5.76
C ARG A 142 -18.56 1.34 -6.88
N GLN A 143 -17.34 1.66 -7.30
CA GLN A 143 -16.61 0.89 -8.30
C GLN A 143 -16.28 -0.51 -7.79
N ILE A 144 -15.83 -0.64 -6.54
CA ILE A 144 -15.55 -1.93 -5.92
C ILE A 144 -16.82 -2.77 -5.84
N GLU A 145 -17.95 -2.21 -5.38
CA GLU A 145 -19.24 -2.92 -5.29
C GLU A 145 -19.71 -3.40 -6.66
N THR A 146 -19.67 -2.52 -7.65
CA THR A 146 -20.07 -2.86 -9.02
C THR A 146 -19.12 -3.88 -9.63
N GLY A 147 -17.83 -3.73 -9.36
CA GLY A 147 -16.79 -4.66 -9.72
C GLY A 147 -17.03 -6.05 -9.15
N ARG A 148 -17.32 -6.16 -7.85
CA ARG A 148 -17.67 -7.41 -7.16
C ARG A 148 -18.91 -8.07 -7.76
N LYS A 149 -19.87 -7.29 -8.25
CA LYS A 149 -21.07 -7.83 -8.92
C LYS A 149 -20.75 -8.51 -10.26
N TYR A 150 -19.86 -7.93 -11.06
CA TYR A 150 -19.58 -8.44 -12.41
C TYR A 150 -18.39 -9.41 -12.47
N PHE A 151 -17.37 -9.16 -11.66
CA PHE A 151 -16.11 -9.91 -11.62
C PHE A 151 -15.67 -10.18 -10.16
N PRO A 152 -16.49 -10.88 -9.35
CA PRO A 152 -16.22 -11.14 -7.93
C PRO A 152 -14.84 -11.75 -7.67
N SER A 153 -14.39 -12.67 -8.52
CA SER A 153 -13.09 -13.34 -8.38
C SER A 153 -11.93 -12.38 -8.63
N VAL A 154 -12.08 -11.46 -9.58
CA VAL A 154 -11.06 -10.44 -9.88
C VAL A 154 -10.96 -9.45 -8.74
N TRP A 155 -12.10 -8.92 -8.28
CA TRP A 155 -12.13 -7.94 -7.20
C TRP A 155 -11.75 -8.54 -5.84
N GLY A 156 -12.03 -9.83 -5.62
CA GLY A 156 -11.51 -10.57 -4.49
C GLY A 156 -9.98 -10.59 -4.45
N VAL A 157 -9.32 -10.79 -5.60
CA VAL A 157 -7.85 -10.70 -5.67
C VAL A 157 -7.37 -9.26 -5.50
N LEU A 158 -7.99 -8.30 -6.20
CA LEU A 158 -7.54 -6.90 -6.21
C LEU A 158 -7.70 -6.20 -4.86
N ILE A 159 -8.65 -6.62 -4.02
CA ILE A 159 -8.94 -6.01 -2.72
C ILE A 159 -8.67 -6.99 -1.58
N ASP A 160 -9.43 -8.08 -1.49
CA ASP A 160 -9.45 -8.92 -0.27
C ASP A 160 -8.15 -9.69 -0.05
N GLU A 161 -7.64 -10.34 -1.09
CA GLU A 161 -6.40 -11.12 -0.99
C GLU A 161 -5.19 -10.23 -0.73
N ARG A 162 -5.15 -9.05 -1.36
CA ARG A 162 -4.10 -8.05 -1.15
C ARG A 162 -4.18 -7.44 0.25
N ASN A 163 -5.38 -7.12 0.75
CA ASN A 163 -5.59 -6.67 2.12
C ASN A 163 -5.08 -7.71 3.12
N ALA A 164 -5.45 -8.98 2.95
CA ALA A 164 -5.00 -10.06 3.82
C ALA A 164 -3.48 -10.20 3.85
N LEU A 165 -2.82 -10.15 2.68
CA LEU A 165 -1.36 -10.24 2.61
C LEU A 165 -0.67 -9.02 3.23
N MET A 166 -1.14 -7.81 2.93
CA MET A 166 -0.59 -6.57 3.48
C MET A 166 -0.75 -6.50 5.00
N ALA A 167 -1.94 -6.81 5.51
CA ALA A 167 -2.22 -6.87 6.95
C ALA A 167 -1.33 -7.92 7.64
N ALA A 168 -1.18 -9.11 7.05
CA ALA A 168 -0.29 -10.14 7.57
C ALA A 168 1.17 -9.66 7.68
N ARG A 169 1.66 -8.95 6.66
CA ARG A 169 3.02 -8.42 6.66
C ARG A 169 3.21 -7.31 7.70
N LEU A 170 2.24 -6.41 7.86
CA LEU A 170 2.24 -5.39 8.90
C LEU A 170 2.25 -6.02 10.30
N ALA A 171 1.32 -6.97 10.57
CA ALA A 171 1.28 -7.70 11.83
C ALA A 171 2.61 -8.43 12.14
N SER A 172 3.26 -9.00 11.13
CA SER A 172 4.57 -9.64 11.27
C SER A 172 5.69 -8.65 11.60
N ILE A 173 5.73 -7.48 10.94
CA ILE A 173 6.72 -6.42 11.25
C ILE A 173 6.53 -5.97 12.71
N THR A 174 5.29 -5.69 13.10
CA THR A 174 4.96 -5.22 14.46
C THR A 174 5.30 -6.28 15.51
N SER A 175 4.92 -7.54 15.28
CA SER A 175 5.21 -8.65 16.21
C SER A 175 6.72 -8.83 16.43
N LYS A 176 7.51 -8.82 15.35
CA LYS A 176 8.98 -8.92 15.44
C LYS A 176 9.60 -7.75 16.20
N ALA A 177 9.02 -6.55 16.11
CA ALA A 177 9.48 -5.39 16.87
C ALA A 177 9.16 -5.53 18.37
N LEU A 178 7.94 -5.94 18.71
CA LEU A 178 7.51 -6.19 20.08
C LEU A 178 8.35 -7.29 20.75
N ASP A 179 8.60 -8.40 20.03
CA ASP A 179 9.46 -9.49 20.52
C ASP A 179 10.89 -9.04 20.80
N ALA A 180 11.37 -8.03 20.07
CA ALA A 180 12.67 -7.42 20.27
C ALA A 180 12.67 -6.33 21.37
N GLY A 181 11.57 -6.18 22.11
CA GLY A 181 11.40 -5.16 23.17
C GLY A 181 11.36 -3.73 22.64
N LYS A 182 10.97 -3.54 21.37
CA LYS A 182 10.82 -2.22 20.75
C LYS A 182 9.36 -1.80 20.76
N GLU A 183 9.13 -0.49 20.74
CA GLU A 183 7.83 0.12 20.50
C GLU A 183 7.68 0.43 18.99
N PRO A 184 6.97 -0.41 18.22
CA PRO A 184 6.80 -0.18 16.79
C PRO A 184 5.90 1.03 16.53
N ASN A 185 6.31 1.83 15.55
CA ASN A 185 5.49 2.91 14.99
C ASN A 185 5.72 2.92 13.47
N ILE A 186 4.79 2.29 12.75
CA ILE A 186 4.91 2.04 11.31
C ILE A 186 3.97 2.98 10.57
N LEU A 187 4.54 3.93 9.82
CA LEU A 187 3.76 4.78 8.93
C LEU A 187 3.55 4.08 7.58
N THR A 188 2.31 3.80 7.22
CA THR A 188 1.95 2.93 6.10
C THR A 188 1.19 3.69 5.02
N PHE A 189 1.63 3.61 3.76
CA PHE A 189 0.97 4.23 2.61
C PHE A 189 0.35 3.17 1.70
N VAL A 190 -0.96 3.26 1.52
CA VAL A 190 -1.75 2.35 0.68
C VAL A 190 -2.74 3.13 -0.20
N GLY A 191 -3.31 2.49 -1.20
CA GLY A 191 -4.45 3.00 -1.95
C GLY A 191 -5.65 3.17 -1.02
N ALA A 192 -6.42 4.24 -1.20
CA ALA A 192 -7.58 4.54 -0.35
C ALA A 192 -8.60 3.38 -0.24
N ALA A 193 -8.72 2.58 -1.30
CA ALA A 193 -9.55 1.37 -1.34
C ALA A 193 -9.16 0.27 -0.33
N HIS A 194 -7.91 0.27 0.13
CA HIS A 194 -7.36 -0.77 1.00
C HIS A 194 -7.43 -0.43 2.50
N VAL A 195 -7.48 0.86 2.84
CA VAL A 195 -7.34 1.36 4.22
C VAL A 195 -8.32 0.68 5.17
N GLU A 196 -9.62 0.72 4.86
CA GLU A 196 -10.68 0.19 5.74
C GLU A 196 -10.52 -1.32 5.97
N GLY A 197 -10.28 -2.08 4.90
CA GLY A 197 -10.11 -3.52 4.99
C GLY A 197 -8.87 -3.94 5.77
N ILE A 198 -7.74 -3.23 5.59
CA ILE A 198 -6.52 -3.52 6.36
C ILE A 198 -6.71 -3.15 7.82
N LYS A 199 -7.28 -1.97 8.14
CA LYS A 199 -7.53 -1.56 9.54
C LYS A 199 -8.39 -2.57 10.29
N ASN A 200 -9.46 -3.07 9.64
CA ASN A 200 -10.31 -4.09 10.23
C ASN A 200 -9.54 -5.40 10.52
N LEU A 201 -8.67 -5.83 9.61
CA LEU A 201 -7.83 -7.01 9.81
C LEU A 201 -6.79 -6.83 10.91
N LEU A 202 -6.22 -5.62 11.06
CA LEU A 202 -5.27 -5.29 12.12
C LEU A 202 -5.96 -5.20 13.49
N HIS A 203 -7.22 -4.78 13.53
CA HIS A 203 -8.05 -4.80 14.75
C HIS A 203 -8.47 -6.21 15.15
N HIS A 204 -8.63 -7.11 14.17
CA HIS A 204 -9.04 -8.51 14.36
C HIS A 204 -8.01 -9.49 13.80
N PRO A 205 -6.79 -9.53 14.38
CA PRO A 205 -5.63 -10.19 13.77
C PRO A 205 -5.78 -11.70 13.58
N LEU A 206 -6.60 -12.38 14.39
CA LEU A 206 -6.87 -13.81 14.20
C LEU A 206 -7.52 -14.10 12.84
N GLN A 207 -8.33 -13.18 12.31
CA GLN A 207 -8.97 -13.32 11.00
C GLN A 207 -7.95 -13.33 9.86
N ILE A 208 -6.78 -12.69 10.03
CA ILE A 208 -5.73 -12.66 9.01
C ILE A 208 -5.32 -14.10 8.65
N ARG A 209 -5.15 -14.97 9.65
CA ARG A 209 -4.77 -16.38 9.41
C ARG A 209 -5.85 -17.12 8.62
N ASP A 210 -7.11 -16.86 8.94
CA ASP A 210 -8.25 -17.49 8.29
C ASP A 210 -8.39 -17.02 6.83
N TYR A 211 -8.17 -15.74 6.56
CA TYR A 211 -8.15 -15.23 5.19
C TYR A 211 -6.97 -15.76 4.39
N LEU A 212 -5.77 -15.85 4.97
CA LEU A 212 -4.62 -16.47 4.29
C LEU A 212 -4.92 -17.93 3.90
N ARG A 213 -5.58 -18.70 4.78
CA ARG A 213 -6.02 -20.07 4.48
C ARG A 213 -7.12 -20.12 3.42
N THR A 214 -8.18 -19.33 3.60
CA THR A 214 -9.35 -19.27 2.70
C THR A 214 -8.96 -18.89 1.28
N PHE A 215 -8.06 -17.93 1.15
CA PHE A 215 -7.53 -17.50 -0.13
C PHE A 215 -6.36 -18.38 -0.62
N ASN A 216 -5.93 -19.39 0.11
CA ASN A 216 -4.74 -20.18 -0.25
C ASN A 216 -3.56 -19.26 -0.61
N LEU A 217 -3.27 -18.32 0.28
CA LEU A 217 -2.16 -17.38 0.19
C LEU A 217 -1.00 -17.92 1.01
N HIS A 218 0.12 -18.17 0.33
CA HIS A 218 1.37 -18.50 1.01
C HIS A 218 1.98 -17.22 1.54
N TYR A 219 2.10 -17.13 2.88
CA TYR A 219 2.74 -15.99 3.51
C TYR A 219 4.20 -15.87 3.06
N THR A 220 4.60 -14.66 2.72
CA THR A 220 5.99 -14.28 2.47
C THR A 220 6.29 -13.01 3.25
N ASP A 221 7.50 -12.95 3.82
CA ASP A 221 7.96 -11.76 4.52
C ASP A 221 7.96 -10.54 3.57
N PRO A 222 7.67 -9.34 4.09
CA PRO A 222 7.79 -8.11 3.31
C PRO A 222 9.25 -7.87 2.92
N THR A 223 9.47 -7.16 1.81
CA THR A 223 10.84 -6.77 1.43
C THR A 223 11.28 -5.60 2.28
N LEU A 224 12.42 -5.73 2.98
CA LEU A 224 13.03 -4.64 3.75
C LEU A 224 14.12 -3.95 2.95
N ILE A 225 14.03 -2.62 2.86
CA ILE A 225 15.09 -1.74 2.37
C ILE A 225 15.57 -0.88 3.54
N ARG A 226 16.85 -0.98 3.88
CA ARG A 226 17.45 -0.14 4.92
C ARG A 226 18.02 1.13 4.30
N ARG A 227 17.46 2.28 4.67
CA ARG A 227 18.07 3.58 4.38
C ARG A 227 19.00 3.95 5.52
N VAL A 228 20.23 4.31 5.17
CA VAL A 228 21.26 4.75 6.11
C VAL A 228 21.56 6.22 5.87
N ALA A 229 21.55 7.02 6.93
CA ALA A 229 21.93 8.41 6.88
C ALA A 229 23.43 8.54 6.58
N VAL A 230 23.78 9.37 5.59
CA VAL A 230 25.16 9.70 5.27
C VAL A 230 25.63 10.78 6.26
N LYS A 231 26.73 10.53 6.98
CA LYS A 231 27.38 11.55 7.80
C LYS A 231 28.05 12.57 6.88
N GLU A 232 27.81 13.86 7.12
CA GLU A 232 28.57 14.91 6.44
C GLU A 232 30.06 14.79 6.83
N PRO A 233 30.99 14.96 5.88
CA PRO A 233 32.41 14.96 6.20
C PRO A 233 32.69 16.13 7.15
N THR A 234 33.27 15.83 8.31
CA THR A 234 33.77 16.85 9.24
C THR A 234 34.80 17.70 8.50
N THR A 235 34.51 18.96 8.26
CA THR A 235 35.50 19.93 7.80
C THR A 235 36.62 19.99 8.84
N PRO A 236 37.89 19.76 8.46
CA PRO A 236 39.01 20.06 9.35
C PRO A 236 38.99 21.56 9.66
N GLY A 237 38.94 21.89 10.95
CA GLY A 237 39.06 23.26 11.46
C GLY A 237 40.49 23.77 11.45
#